data_AF-A0A8T3TTP4-F1
#
_entry.id   AF-A0A8T3TTP4-F1
#
_cell.length_a   1.000
_cell.length_b   1.000
_cell.length_c   1.000
_cell.angle_alpha   90.00
_cell.angle_beta   90.00
_cell.angle_gamma   90.00
#
_symmetry.space_group_name_H-M   'P 1'
#
loop_
_entity.id
_entity.type
_entity.pdbx_description
1 polymer ?
#
loop_
_entity_poly.entity_id
_entity_poly.type
_entity_poly.pdbx_seq_one_letter_code
_entity_poly.pdbx_strand_id
1 'polypeptide(L)'
;MKLTDIELKKSGHNLRGLLNDLKRRPEDAAKELGFNVKDIEDYISGTKSIPSEFIRIACNKWPINERDFFVIRDDCPSGLKIMRSSESSRSSRIMERAGKPYYEYRDTVITSSTTFRPEWIEELCIVEDNDPENKSVQWNNGHFMHQFTYFIGDVNYYYKDELGKKCVSEMSTGDSCYITPFVPHSFTTRAGASKPGLILALTFGSSLSGDAQQELAAISNPITASEFALDFTSYEKGVGSLIKYFRTSFSISLEELSKRSKISENKLQDIEDGSFSTLDELKKISHAMNINLRDILSNDKIESSTIIQKYDEGMRWNIGKHAYEIVELANSSALPYARSLEISVTSDNNHDDLDQNIGLHQYIYNVGDSELIINLENGKEKISPGDSCYVKPFLKHNFRGNGKILCLRIGGKIGGDPQRELSIIGKKNSERAISESLPWFNAEGSN
;
A
#
# COMPACT_ATOMS: atom_id res chain seq x y z
N MET A 1 -8.53 -9.02 -25.58
CA MET A 1 -9.16 -9.85 -24.52
C MET A 1 -10.57 -9.31 -24.30
N LYS A 2 -11.59 -10.15 -24.35
CA LYS A 2 -12.99 -9.72 -24.17
C LYS A 2 -13.24 -9.48 -22.67
N LEU A 3 -13.83 -8.34 -22.30
CA LEU A 3 -14.21 -8.04 -20.92
C LEU A 3 -15.37 -8.94 -20.48
N THR A 4 -15.42 -9.30 -19.20
CA THR A 4 -16.58 -9.95 -18.57
C THR A 4 -17.73 -8.96 -18.42
N ASP A 5 -18.96 -9.46 -18.22
CA ASP A 5 -20.15 -8.59 -18.05
C ASP A 5 -20.02 -7.67 -16.83
N ILE A 6 -19.39 -8.16 -15.74
CA ILE A 6 -19.12 -7.35 -14.55
C ILE A 6 -18.10 -6.25 -14.84
N GLU A 7 -17.04 -6.55 -15.61
CA GLU A 7 -16.04 -5.55 -16.00
C GLU A 7 -16.62 -4.51 -16.95
N LEU A 8 -17.47 -4.92 -17.90
CA LEU A 8 -18.18 -3.99 -18.77
C LEU A 8 -19.08 -3.05 -17.99
N LYS A 9 -19.85 -3.58 -17.03
CA LYS A 9 -20.72 -2.76 -16.17
C LYS A 9 -19.91 -1.77 -15.33
N LYS A 10 -18.78 -2.19 -14.75
CA LYS A 10 -17.87 -1.29 -14.02
C LYS A 10 -17.30 -0.21 -14.94
N SER A 11 -16.89 -0.56 -16.15
CA SER A 11 -16.39 0.39 -17.16
C SER A 11 -17.47 1.41 -17.57
N GLY A 12 -18.71 0.96 -17.75
CA GLY A 12 -19.84 1.82 -18.08
C GLY A 12 -20.22 2.78 -16.95
N HIS A 13 -20.24 2.30 -15.70
CA HIS A 13 -20.44 3.15 -14.52
C HIS A 13 -19.30 4.17 -14.34
N ASN A 14 -18.06 3.77 -14.62
CA ASN A 14 -16.93 4.69 -14.64
C ASN A 14 -17.11 5.80 -15.70
N LEU A 15 -17.54 5.43 -16.92
CA LEU A 15 -17.89 6.41 -17.96
C LEU A 15 -19.04 7.33 -17.51
N ARG A 16 -20.08 6.79 -16.85
CA ARG A 16 -21.17 7.60 -16.27
C ARG A 16 -20.62 8.64 -15.28
N GLY A 17 -19.70 8.25 -14.39
CA GLY A 17 -19.01 9.17 -13.48
C GLY A 17 -18.30 10.30 -14.24
N LEU A 18 -17.44 9.97 -15.20
CA LEU A 18 -16.72 10.95 -16.01
C LEU A 18 -17.65 11.95 -16.70
N LEU A 19 -18.75 11.47 -17.29
CA LEU A 19 -19.75 12.32 -17.93
C LEU A 19 -20.47 13.22 -16.93
N ASN A 20 -20.81 12.70 -15.74
CA ASN A 20 -21.43 13.48 -14.67
C ASN A 20 -20.52 14.60 -14.17
N ASP A 21 -19.22 14.35 -14.05
CA ASP A 21 -18.24 15.33 -13.56
C ASP A 21 -18.03 16.44 -14.59
N LEU A 22 -17.97 16.08 -15.87
CA LEU A 22 -17.89 17.02 -16.99
C LEU A 22 -19.23 17.70 -17.33
N LYS A 23 -20.33 17.35 -16.64
CA LYS A 23 -21.69 17.85 -16.93
C LYS A 23 -22.09 17.61 -18.39
N ARG A 24 -21.92 16.38 -18.86
CA ARG A 24 -22.31 15.93 -20.19
C ARG A 24 -23.40 14.89 -20.11
N ARG A 25 -24.54 15.17 -20.74
CA ARG A 25 -25.55 14.14 -20.98
C ARG A 25 -25.09 13.23 -22.12
N PRO A 26 -25.67 12.03 -22.27
CA PRO A 26 -25.36 11.14 -23.39
C PRO A 26 -25.47 11.82 -24.76
N GLU A 27 -26.46 12.70 -24.96
CA GLU A 27 -26.62 13.50 -26.18
C GLU A 27 -25.52 14.54 -26.41
N ASP A 28 -24.99 15.14 -25.33
CA ASP A 28 -23.90 16.12 -25.42
C ASP A 28 -22.60 15.39 -25.80
N ALA A 29 -22.31 14.26 -25.14
CA ALA A 29 -21.17 13.41 -25.43
C ALA A 29 -21.19 12.87 -26.86
N ALA A 30 -22.34 12.36 -27.31
CA ALA A 30 -22.54 11.90 -28.68
C ALA A 30 -22.23 12.98 -29.71
N LYS A 31 -22.81 14.19 -29.53
CA LYS A 31 -22.62 15.33 -30.42
C LYS A 31 -21.16 15.80 -30.44
N GLU A 32 -20.54 15.94 -29.28
CA GLU A 32 -19.17 16.44 -29.16
C GLU A 32 -18.16 15.44 -29.71
N LEU A 33 -18.34 14.14 -29.47
CA LEU A 33 -17.38 13.11 -29.85
C LEU A 33 -17.65 12.52 -31.24
N GLY A 34 -18.81 12.81 -31.85
CA GLY A 34 -19.17 12.28 -33.18
C GLY A 34 -19.68 10.84 -33.14
N PHE A 35 -20.35 10.44 -32.06
CA PHE A 35 -20.94 9.11 -31.87
C PHE A 35 -22.47 9.17 -31.85
N ASN A 36 -23.13 8.02 -31.97
CA ASN A 36 -24.58 7.93 -31.76
C ASN A 36 -24.91 7.92 -30.26
N VAL A 37 -25.96 8.63 -29.84
CA VAL A 37 -26.46 8.61 -28.45
C VAL A 37 -26.68 7.19 -27.95
N LYS A 38 -27.23 6.31 -28.81
CA LYS A 38 -27.44 4.91 -28.45
C LYS A 38 -26.13 4.19 -28.11
N ASP A 39 -25.06 4.44 -28.86
CA ASP A 39 -23.76 3.85 -28.55
C ASP A 39 -23.25 4.32 -27.19
N ILE A 40 -23.45 5.60 -26.85
CA ILE A 40 -23.08 6.15 -25.54
C ILE A 40 -23.83 5.44 -24.41
N GLU A 41 -25.14 5.25 -24.57
CA GLU A 41 -25.96 4.53 -23.58
C GLU A 41 -25.57 3.05 -23.47
N ASP A 42 -25.24 2.40 -24.60
CA ASP A 42 -24.74 1.02 -24.61
C ASP A 42 -23.37 0.90 -23.90
N TYR A 43 -22.51 1.91 -24.03
CA TYR A 43 -21.26 1.99 -23.26
C TYR A 43 -21.51 2.17 -21.77
N ILE A 44 -22.39 3.11 -21.39
CA ILE A 44 -22.71 3.42 -19.99
C ILE A 44 -23.38 2.24 -19.29
N SER A 45 -24.31 1.56 -19.96
CA SER A 45 -24.99 0.39 -19.40
C SER A 45 -24.09 -0.85 -19.31
N GLY A 46 -22.94 -0.84 -19.97
CA GLY A 46 -22.01 -1.97 -20.02
C GLY A 46 -22.49 -3.09 -20.95
N THR A 47 -23.38 -2.82 -21.91
CA THR A 47 -23.75 -3.79 -22.94
C THR A 47 -22.73 -3.83 -24.09
N LYS A 48 -21.95 -2.75 -24.24
CA LYS A 48 -20.90 -2.60 -25.26
C LYS A 48 -19.62 -2.03 -24.64
N SER A 49 -18.46 -2.50 -25.10
CA SER A 49 -17.17 -1.93 -24.68
C SER A 49 -16.94 -0.57 -25.31
N ILE A 50 -16.35 0.36 -24.55
CA ILE A 50 -15.89 1.66 -25.05
C ILE A 50 -14.74 1.45 -26.06
N PRO A 51 -14.84 1.92 -27.32
CA PRO A 51 -13.78 1.75 -28.30
C PRO A 51 -12.61 2.71 -28.02
N SER A 52 -11.39 2.30 -28.38
CA SER A 52 -10.20 3.15 -28.23
C SER A 52 -10.30 4.48 -28.98
N GLU A 53 -11.01 4.50 -30.11
CA GLU A 53 -11.29 5.73 -30.86
C GLU A 53 -12.10 6.72 -30.04
N PHE A 54 -13.12 6.27 -29.29
CA PHE A 54 -13.90 7.12 -28.39
C PHE A 54 -12.99 7.75 -27.33
N ILE A 55 -12.16 6.95 -26.67
CA ILE A 55 -11.22 7.41 -25.63
C ILE A 55 -10.27 8.46 -26.20
N ARG A 56 -9.65 8.19 -27.35
CA ARG A 56 -8.73 9.12 -28.01
C ARG A 56 -9.41 10.45 -28.38
N ILE A 57 -10.62 10.41 -28.93
CA ILE A 57 -11.35 11.64 -29.29
C ILE A 57 -11.74 12.40 -28.02
N ALA A 58 -12.17 11.70 -26.96
CA ALA A 58 -12.52 12.30 -25.67
C ALA A 58 -11.32 13.01 -25.04
N CYS A 59 -10.16 12.36 -24.91
CA CYS A 59 -8.94 12.98 -24.36
C CYS A 59 -8.42 14.17 -25.20
N ASN A 60 -8.73 14.22 -26.50
CA ASN A 60 -8.40 15.37 -27.34
C ASN A 60 -9.35 16.57 -27.15
N LYS A 61 -10.56 16.34 -26.63
CA LYS A 61 -11.61 17.38 -26.50
C LYS A 61 -11.89 17.78 -25.06
N TRP A 62 -11.65 16.89 -24.11
CA TRP A 62 -11.97 17.05 -22.70
C TRP A 62 -10.69 16.96 -21.85
N PRO A 63 -10.66 17.61 -20.69
CA PRO A 63 -9.49 17.63 -19.81
C PRO A 63 -9.41 16.35 -18.96
N ILE A 64 -9.28 15.19 -19.62
CA ILE A 64 -9.21 13.86 -19.01
C ILE A 64 -8.12 13.03 -19.69
N ASN A 65 -7.61 12.03 -18.99
CA ASN A 65 -6.53 11.16 -19.44
C ASN A 65 -7.06 9.80 -19.91
N GLU A 66 -6.33 9.12 -20.79
CA GLU A 66 -6.72 7.79 -21.27
C GLU A 66 -6.92 6.81 -20.10
N ARG A 67 -6.08 6.92 -19.07
CA ARG A 67 -6.14 6.08 -17.87
C ARG A 67 -7.45 6.20 -17.10
N ASP A 68 -8.13 7.34 -17.20
CA ASP A 68 -9.38 7.60 -16.47
C ASP A 68 -10.51 6.71 -17.00
N PHE A 69 -10.39 6.18 -18.22
CA PHE A 69 -11.34 5.22 -18.81
C PHE A 69 -11.11 3.77 -18.39
N PHE A 70 -9.93 3.44 -17.86
CA PHE A 70 -9.53 2.06 -17.59
C PHE A 70 -9.64 1.73 -16.10
N VAL A 71 -10.70 1.01 -15.75
CA VAL A 71 -10.90 0.49 -14.39
C VAL A 71 -9.92 -0.65 -14.08
N ILE A 72 -9.59 -0.82 -12.80
CA ILE A 72 -8.83 -1.97 -12.31
C ILE A 72 -9.64 -3.25 -12.55
N ARG A 73 -9.03 -4.23 -13.22
CA ARG A 73 -9.63 -5.56 -13.38
C ARG A 73 -9.60 -6.32 -12.06
N ASP A 74 -10.65 -7.08 -11.80
CA ASP A 74 -10.77 -7.88 -10.59
C ASP A 74 -10.39 -9.34 -10.87
N ASP A 75 -9.13 -9.68 -10.63
CA ASP A 75 -8.62 -11.05 -10.76
C ASP A 75 -8.81 -11.89 -9.48
N CYS A 76 -9.61 -11.39 -8.53
CA CYS A 76 -9.93 -12.05 -7.26
C CYS A 76 -11.44 -11.93 -6.94
N PRO A 77 -12.36 -12.41 -7.80
CA PRO A 77 -13.80 -12.19 -7.63
C PRO A 77 -14.39 -12.88 -6.39
N SER A 78 -13.80 -13.99 -5.94
CA SER A 78 -14.19 -14.70 -4.70
C SER A 78 -13.75 -13.98 -3.42
N GLY A 79 -12.85 -12.98 -3.53
CA GLY A 79 -12.19 -12.34 -2.40
C GLY A 79 -10.95 -13.07 -1.87
N LEU A 80 -10.74 -14.32 -2.28
CA LEU A 80 -9.55 -15.12 -2.00
C LEU A 80 -8.87 -15.53 -3.30
N LYS A 81 -7.60 -15.18 -3.47
CA LYS A 81 -6.74 -15.67 -4.56
C LYS A 81 -5.61 -16.49 -3.96
N ILE A 82 -5.34 -17.67 -4.50
CA ILE A 82 -4.26 -18.54 -4.06
C ILE A 82 -3.29 -18.72 -5.21
N MET A 83 -2.00 -18.70 -4.91
CA MET A 83 -0.93 -19.14 -5.79
C MET A 83 -0.21 -20.31 -5.14
N ARG A 84 -0.18 -21.45 -5.83
CA ARG A 84 0.42 -22.67 -5.32
C ARG A 84 1.93 -22.58 -5.36
N SER A 85 2.62 -23.26 -4.44
CA SER A 85 4.08 -23.36 -4.43
C SER A 85 4.65 -23.86 -5.77
N SER A 86 3.93 -24.77 -6.43
CA SER A 86 4.31 -25.26 -7.77
C SER A 86 4.20 -24.20 -8.87
N GLU A 87 3.32 -23.22 -8.72
CA GLU A 87 3.21 -22.07 -9.65
C GLU A 87 4.32 -21.07 -9.37
N SER A 88 4.61 -20.77 -8.10
CA SER A 88 5.78 -19.98 -7.69
C SER A 88 7.07 -20.56 -8.25
N SER A 89 7.26 -21.88 -8.14
CA SER A 89 8.42 -22.58 -8.70
C SER A 89 8.55 -22.41 -10.22
N ARG A 90 7.43 -22.32 -10.96
CA ARG A 90 7.45 -22.09 -12.43
C ARG A 90 7.84 -20.67 -12.82
N SER A 91 7.68 -19.70 -11.91
CA SER A 91 8.09 -18.30 -12.11
C SER A 91 9.58 -18.04 -11.77
N SER A 92 10.31 -19.10 -11.41
CA SER A 92 11.72 -19.04 -11.03
C SER A 92 12.57 -18.34 -12.10
N ARG A 93 13.43 -17.43 -11.63
CA ARG A 93 14.44 -16.75 -12.43
C ARG A 93 15.67 -16.49 -11.58
N ILE A 94 16.81 -17.00 -12.06
CA ILE A 94 18.10 -16.75 -11.44
C ILE A 94 18.65 -15.45 -12.01
N MET A 95 18.99 -14.51 -11.14
CA MET A 95 19.65 -13.26 -11.52
C MET A 95 21.11 -13.29 -11.08
N GLU A 96 21.99 -13.05 -12.04
CA GLU A 96 23.42 -12.91 -11.78
C GLU A 96 23.78 -11.50 -11.36
N ARG A 97 24.77 -11.37 -10.49
CA ARG A 97 25.46 -10.10 -10.19
C ARG A 97 26.96 -10.35 -10.23
N ALA A 98 27.69 -9.47 -10.90
CA ALA A 98 29.13 -9.64 -11.16
C ALA A 98 29.48 -11.00 -11.80
N GLY A 99 28.62 -11.49 -12.71
CA GLY A 99 28.83 -12.73 -13.47
C GLY A 99 28.66 -14.03 -12.68
N LYS A 100 27.97 -13.99 -11.53
CA LYS A 100 27.66 -15.17 -10.71
C LYS A 100 26.19 -15.17 -10.30
N PRO A 101 25.52 -16.34 -10.24
CA PRO A 101 24.20 -16.47 -9.63
C PRO A 101 24.18 -15.86 -8.23
N TYR A 102 23.28 -14.91 -8.01
CA TYR A 102 23.21 -14.17 -6.76
C TYR A 102 21.88 -14.40 -6.04
N TYR A 103 20.78 -14.38 -6.80
CA TYR A 103 19.43 -14.65 -6.30
C TYR A 103 18.67 -15.58 -7.23
N GLU A 104 17.84 -16.44 -6.65
CA GLU A 104 16.69 -17.02 -7.33
C GLU A 104 15.43 -16.28 -6.87
N TYR A 105 14.74 -15.61 -7.80
CA TYR A 105 13.44 -14.98 -7.52
C TYR A 105 12.30 -15.90 -7.94
N ARG A 106 11.25 -15.96 -7.13
CA ARG A 106 9.96 -16.56 -7.48
C ARG A 106 8.83 -15.62 -7.07
N ASP A 107 7.87 -15.46 -7.97
CA ASP A 107 6.65 -14.74 -7.68
C ASP A 107 5.85 -15.54 -6.64
N THR A 108 5.23 -14.83 -5.71
CA THR A 108 4.13 -15.37 -4.90
C THR A 108 2.83 -14.69 -5.30
N VAL A 109 1.73 -14.91 -4.57
CA VAL A 109 0.41 -14.40 -4.98
C VAL A 109 0.42 -12.89 -5.21
N ILE A 110 0.05 -12.50 -6.42
CA ILE A 110 -0.15 -11.11 -6.83
C ILE A 110 -1.59 -10.96 -7.34
N THR A 111 -2.23 -9.83 -7.02
CA THR A 111 -3.54 -9.44 -7.55
C THR A 111 -3.47 -8.05 -8.15
N SER A 112 -4.25 -7.81 -9.21
CA SER A 112 -4.38 -6.49 -9.84
C SER A 112 -5.05 -5.44 -8.94
N SER A 113 -5.75 -5.86 -7.88
CA SER A 113 -6.52 -5.00 -6.98
C SER A 113 -5.73 -4.42 -5.80
N THR A 114 -4.41 -4.67 -5.71
CA THR A 114 -3.56 -4.19 -4.63
C THR A 114 -2.14 -3.85 -5.12
N THR A 115 -1.35 -3.26 -4.24
CA THR A 115 0.02 -2.79 -4.49
C THR A 115 1.10 -3.77 -4.03
N PHE A 116 0.74 -4.97 -3.53
CA PHE A 116 1.71 -6.01 -3.18
C PHE A 116 2.55 -6.43 -4.40
N ARG A 117 3.86 -6.55 -4.20
CA ARG A 117 4.84 -7.19 -5.07
C ARG A 117 5.75 -8.09 -4.21
N PRO A 118 5.17 -9.19 -3.67
CA PRO A 118 5.86 -10.08 -2.77
C PRO A 118 6.72 -11.06 -3.57
N GLU A 119 7.97 -11.22 -3.17
CA GLU A 119 8.93 -12.10 -3.83
C GLU A 119 9.48 -13.10 -2.81
N TRP A 120 9.55 -14.36 -3.23
CA TRP A 120 10.38 -15.37 -2.59
C TRP A 120 11.78 -15.25 -3.21
N ILE A 121 12.82 -15.09 -2.39
CA ILE A 121 14.18 -14.83 -2.88
C ILE A 121 15.17 -15.71 -2.11
N GLU A 122 15.84 -16.62 -2.80
CA GLU A 122 16.89 -17.45 -2.23
C GLU A 122 18.28 -16.83 -2.44
N GLU A 123 19.07 -16.76 -1.36
CA GLU A 123 20.39 -16.16 -1.31
C GLU A 123 21.49 -17.12 -1.82
N LEU A 124 21.77 -17.10 -3.12
CA LEU A 124 22.74 -18.00 -3.76
C LEU A 124 24.21 -17.61 -3.48
N CYS A 125 24.45 -16.36 -3.11
CA CYS A 125 25.79 -15.88 -2.73
C CYS A 125 26.12 -16.29 -1.29
N ILE A 126 27.19 -17.05 -1.10
CA ILE A 126 27.71 -17.45 0.21
C ILE A 126 28.89 -16.55 0.60
N VAL A 127 28.90 -16.06 1.84
CA VAL A 127 29.98 -15.24 2.41
C VAL A 127 30.61 -15.90 3.63
N GLU A 128 31.93 -15.76 3.75
CA GLU A 128 32.74 -16.36 4.83
C GLU A 128 32.82 -15.49 6.10
N ASP A 129 32.31 -14.26 6.04
CA ASP A 129 32.33 -13.30 7.14
C ASP A 129 31.07 -12.41 7.14
N ASN A 130 30.91 -11.66 8.22
CA ASN A 130 29.85 -10.67 8.40
C ASN A 130 30.42 -9.25 8.27
N ASP A 131 31.33 -9.00 7.32
CA ASP A 131 31.87 -7.65 7.07
C ASP A 131 30.91 -6.88 6.13
N PRO A 132 30.37 -5.70 6.53
CA PRO A 132 29.54 -4.89 5.64
C PRO A 132 30.27 -4.40 4.38
N GLU A 133 31.61 -4.41 4.37
CA GLU A 133 32.46 -4.07 3.21
C GLU A 133 32.89 -5.29 2.38
N ASN A 134 32.37 -6.49 2.68
CA ASN A 134 32.70 -7.70 1.92
C ASN A 134 32.43 -7.52 0.43
N LYS A 135 33.47 -7.69 -0.39
CA LYS A 135 33.44 -7.44 -1.86
C LYS A 135 32.57 -8.43 -2.64
N SER A 136 32.21 -9.56 -2.04
CA SER A 136 31.29 -10.52 -2.64
C SER A 136 29.86 -10.02 -2.63
N VAL A 137 29.51 -9.12 -1.70
CA VAL A 137 28.17 -8.54 -1.56
C VAL A 137 27.89 -7.58 -2.72
N GLN A 138 26.86 -7.89 -3.51
CA GLN A 138 26.44 -7.07 -4.64
C GLN A 138 25.20 -6.26 -4.26
N TRP A 139 25.36 -4.95 -4.14
CA TRP A 139 24.32 -4.02 -3.67
C TRP A 139 23.33 -3.67 -4.78
N ASN A 140 22.05 -3.47 -4.42
CA ASN A 140 21.11 -2.80 -5.32
C ASN A 140 21.24 -1.26 -5.19
N ASN A 141 20.43 -0.51 -5.96
CA ASN A 141 20.39 0.95 -5.90
C ASN A 141 19.30 1.48 -4.95
N GLY A 142 18.72 0.62 -4.12
CA GLY A 142 17.40 0.82 -3.55
C GLY A 142 16.30 0.75 -4.62
N HIS A 143 15.05 0.79 -4.19
CA HIS A 143 13.90 0.81 -5.11
C HIS A 143 12.70 1.52 -4.49
N PHE A 144 11.75 1.91 -5.35
CA PHE A 144 10.58 2.70 -4.98
C PHE A 144 9.63 2.02 -3.99
N MET A 145 9.53 0.69 -4.03
CA MET A 145 8.59 -0.03 -3.18
C MET A 145 9.08 -0.04 -1.73
N HIS A 146 8.15 0.12 -0.77
CA HIS A 146 8.42 -0.22 0.62
C HIS A 146 8.70 -1.72 0.71
N GLN A 147 9.52 -2.15 1.66
CA GLN A 147 9.82 -3.56 1.82
C GLN A 147 9.80 -3.98 3.28
N PHE A 148 8.88 -4.89 3.59
CA PHE A 148 8.96 -5.77 4.75
C PHE A 148 9.65 -7.07 4.32
N THR A 149 10.54 -7.61 5.14
CA THR A 149 11.25 -8.87 4.87
C THR A 149 11.17 -9.79 6.08
N TYR A 150 10.84 -11.05 5.83
CA TYR A 150 10.91 -12.13 6.80
C TYR A 150 12.05 -13.09 6.41
N PHE A 151 12.87 -13.47 7.39
CA PHE A 151 14.07 -14.27 7.16
C PHE A 151 13.86 -15.74 7.52
N ILE A 152 14.43 -16.64 6.71
CA ILE A 152 14.42 -18.10 6.88
C ILE A 152 15.84 -18.62 6.64
N GLY A 153 16.45 -19.20 7.68
CA GLY A 153 17.83 -19.69 7.64
C GLY A 153 18.87 -18.61 7.97
N ASP A 154 20.11 -18.88 7.58
CA ASP A 154 21.28 -18.09 7.98
C ASP A 154 21.61 -16.97 6.99
N VAL A 155 20.80 -15.90 7.04
CA VAL A 155 20.88 -14.77 6.09
C VAL A 155 21.61 -13.58 6.70
N ASN A 156 22.55 -13.00 5.98
CA ASN A 156 23.05 -11.66 6.27
C ASN A 156 22.23 -10.61 5.53
N TYR A 157 21.76 -9.61 6.25
CA TYR A 157 21.06 -8.45 5.69
C TYR A 157 21.97 -7.23 5.69
N TYR A 158 22.31 -6.75 4.49
CA TYR A 158 23.14 -5.57 4.28
C TYR A 158 22.28 -4.38 3.90
N TYR A 159 22.54 -3.22 4.50
CA TYR A 159 21.83 -1.97 4.21
C TYR A 159 22.75 -0.77 4.39
N LYS A 160 22.41 0.37 3.79
CA LYS A 160 23.07 1.65 4.10
C LYS A 160 22.26 2.40 5.14
N ASP A 161 22.94 2.92 6.16
CA ASP A 161 22.31 3.82 7.13
C ASP A 161 22.04 5.21 6.55
N GLU A 162 21.49 6.11 7.37
CA GLU A 162 21.14 7.48 6.99
C GLU A 162 22.35 8.32 6.57
N LEU A 163 23.58 7.92 6.94
CA LEU A 163 24.84 8.55 6.56
C LEU A 163 25.48 7.90 5.32
N GLY A 164 24.84 6.87 4.75
CA GLY A 164 25.33 6.12 3.60
C GLY A 164 26.40 5.08 3.94
N LYS A 165 26.67 4.84 5.23
CA LYS A 165 27.61 3.81 5.68
C LYS A 165 26.99 2.43 5.51
N LYS A 166 27.77 1.48 4.99
CA LYS A 166 27.32 0.09 4.88
C LYS A 166 27.24 -0.56 6.27
N CYS A 167 26.15 -1.24 6.50
CA CYS A 167 25.82 -1.98 7.70
C CYS A 167 25.44 -3.41 7.32
N VAL A 168 25.56 -4.32 8.28
CA VAL A 168 25.14 -5.71 8.15
C VAL A 168 24.49 -6.17 9.44
N SER A 169 23.43 -6.95 9.33
CA SER A 169 22.77 -7.64 10.44
C SER A 169 22.69 -9.13 10.14
N GLU A 170 23.13 -9.94 11.09
CA GLU A 170 23.06 -11.39 11.01
C GLU A 170 21.66 -11.84 11.37
N MET A 171 20.87 -12.23 10.38
CA MET A 171 19.47 -12.64 10.55
C MET A 171 19.34 -14.16 10.63
N SER A 172 18.33 -14.60 11.37
CA SER A 172 17.95 -16.00 11.56
C SER A 172 16.47 -16.21 11.25
N THR A 173 16.03 -17.47 11.17
CA THR A 173 14.62 -17.80 10.95
C THR A 173 13.70 -17.10 11.96
N GLY A 174 12.69 -16.38 11.46
CA GLY A 174 11.73 -15.65 12.28
C GLY A 174 12.07 -14.17 12.44
N ASP A 175 13.33 -13.78 12.25
CA ASP A 175 13.70 -12.37 12.26
C ASP A 175 13.00 -11.63 11.12
N SER A 176 12.91 -10.32 11.25
CA SER A 176 12.29 -9.47 10.23
C SER A 176 12.90 -8.09 10.16
N CYS A 177 12.68 -7.41 9.03
CA CYS A 177 13.00 -6.01 8.89
C CYS A 177 11.98 -5.25 8.05
N TYR A 178 11.94 -3.94 8.24
CA TYR A 178 11.36 -2.97 7.33
C TYR A 178 12.47 -2.05 6.81
N ILE A 179 12.45 -1.76 5.51
CA ILE A 179 13.37 -0.80 4.89
C ILE A 179 12.59 0.21 4.04
N THR A 180 12.93 1.48 4.21
CA THR A 180 12.31 2.62 3.53
C THR A 180 12.67 2.61 2.04
N PRO A 181 11.78 3.08 1.14
CA PRO A 181 12.06 3.22 -0.28
C PRO A 181 13.41 3.89 -0.57
N PHE A 182 14.07 3.41 -1.61
CA PHE A 182 15.36 3.88 -2.13
C PHE A 182 16.59 3.66 -1.24
N VAL A 183 16.46 3.09 -0.04
CA VAL A 183 17.63 2.70 0.75
C VAL A 183 18.31 1.48 0.10
N PRO A 184 19.60 1.58 -0.30
CA PRO A 184 20.32 0.46 -0.90
C PRO A 184 20.53 -0.68 0.09
N HIS A 185 20.33 -1.91 -0.38
CA HIS A 185 20.46 -3.12 0.44
C HIS A 185 20.85 -4.37 -0.38
N SER A 186 21.22 -5.43 0.32
CA SER A 186 21.55 -6.75 -0.23
C SER A 186 21.42 -7.85 0.82
N PHE A 187 21.47 -9.10 0.36
CA PHE A 187 21.32 -10.31 1.18
C PHE A 187 22.29 -11.38 0.69
N THR A 188 22.85 -12.16 1.61
CA THR A 188 23.70 -13.31 1.33
C THR A 188 23.47 -14.42 2.35
N THR A 189 23.90 -15.63 2.03
CA THR A 189 23.92 -16.76 2.96
C THR A 189 25.26 -16.79 3.71
N ARG A 190 25.24 -17.02 5.02
CA ARG A 190 26.48 -17.24 5.79
C ARG A 190 27.09 -18.61 5.51
N ALA A 191 28.42 -18.69 5.44
CA ALA A 191 29.14 -19.95 5.31
C ALA A 191 28.79 -20.91 6.45
N GLY A 192 28.70 -22.22 6.13
CA GLY A 192 28.31 -23.27 7.07
C GLY A 192 26.80 -23.52 7.17
N ALA A 193 25.96 -22.72 6.52
CA ALA A 193 24.53 -22.96 6.43
C ALA A 193 24.24 -24.31 5.72
N SER A 194 23.27 -25.07 6.23
CA SER A 194 22.89 -26.38 5.68
C SER A 194 22.21 -26.30 4.30
N LYS A 195 21.66 -25.13 3.96
CA LYS A 195 21.03 -24.77 2.69
C LYS A 195 21.16 -23.26 2.48
N PRO A 196 21.00 -22.75 1.26
CA PRO A 196 20.88 -21.32 1.02
C PRO A 196 19.84 -20.69 1.95
N GLY A 197 20.15 -19.51 2.45
CA GLY A 197 19.21 -18.64 3.12
C GLY A 197 18.08 -18.25 2.18
N LEU A 198 16.94 -17.90 2.78
CA LEU A 198 15.74 -17.50 2.07
C LEU A 198 15.13 -16.28 2.76
N ILE A 199 14.69 -15.33 1.95
CA ILE A 199 13.80 -14.27 2.41
C ILE A 199 12.45 -14.29 1.71
N LEU A 200 11.42 -13.87 2.43
CA LEU A 200 10.15 -13.44 1.86
C LEU A 200 10.17 -11.90 1.84
N ALA A 201 10.58 -11.33 0.70
CA ALA A 201 10.65 -9.90 0.48
C ALA A 201 9.27 -9.38 0.03
N LEU A 202 8.45 -9.00 1.01
CA LEU A 202 7.09 -8.55 0.80
C LEU A 202 7.08 -7.06 0.49
N THR A 203 7.37 -6.70 -0.76
CA THR A 203 7.37 -5.29 -1.17
C THR A 203 5.95 -4.81 -1.48
N PHE A 204 5.69 -3.51 -1.26
CA PHE A 204 4.38 -2.92 -1.54
C PHE A 204 4.46 -1.41 -1.80
N GLY A 205 3.52 -0.91 -2.60
CA GLY A 205 3.30 0.52 -2.77
C GLY A 205 2.37 1.06 -1.67
N SER A 206 2.60 2.30 -1.25
CA SER A 206 1.71 3.04 -0.35
C SER A 206 1.07 4.22 -1.13
N SER A 207 0.69 5.28 -0.42
CA SER A 207 -0.03 6.45 -0.95
C SER A 207 0.65 7.16 -2.12
N LEU A 208 1.98 7.05 -2.25
CA LEU A 208 2.72 7.71 -3.33
C LEU A 208 2.54 7.02 -4.70
N SER A 209 2.12 5.74 -4.73
CA SER A 209 2.02 4.98 -5.99
C SER A 209 0.76 5.32 -6.81
N GLY A 210 0.88 5.31 -8.15
CA GLY A 210 -0.25 5.59 -9.06
C GLY A 210 -0.52 7.09 -9.20
N ASP A 211 -1.73 7.55 -8.88
CA ASP A 211 -2.20 8.90 -9.22
C ASP A 211 -1.36 10.01 -8.58
N ALA A 212 -1.00 9.87 -7.30
CA ALA A 212 -0.11 10.83 -6.63
C ALA A 212 1.25 10.96 -7.34
N GLN A 213 1.84 9.85 -7.78
CA GLN A 213 3.07 9.87 -8.58
C GLN A 213 2.87 10.56 -9.93
N GLN A 214 1.74 10.32 -10.60
CA GLN A 214 1.44 10.95 -11.89
C GLN A 214 1.21 12.45 -11.75
N GLU A 215 0.52 12.89 -10.71
CA GLU A 215 0.32 14.32 -10.40
C GLU A 215 1.64 15.02 -10.10
N LEU A 216 2.50 14.42 -9.26
CA LEU A 216 3.84 14.95 -9.01
C LEU A 216 4.70 15.01 -10.27
N ALA A 217 4.61 13.99 -11.14
CA ALA A 217 5.33 13.98 -12.41
C ALA A 217 4.81 15.06 -13.38
N ALA A 218 3.51 15.37 -13.35
CA ALA A 218 2.88 16.37 -14.21
C ALA A 218 3.32 17.82 -13.89
N ILE A 219 3.81 18.10 -12.67
CA ILE A 219 4.46 19.37 -12.33
C ILE A 219 5.67 19.65 -13.26
N SER A 220 6.20 18.62 -13.93
CA SER A 220 7.23 18.64 -14.98
C SER A 220 8.62 19.13 -14.54
N ASN A 221 8.71 19.94 -13.50
CA ASN A 221 9.96 20.34 -12.85
C ASN A 221 10.15 19.54 -11.55
N PRO A 222 11.10 18.58 -11.51
CA PRO A 222 11.36 17.77 -10.31
C PRO A 222 11.78 18.60 -9.10
N ILE A 223 12.46 19.73 -9.29
CA ILE A 223 12.87 20.62 -8.19
C ILE A 223 11.62 21.24 -7.56
N THR A 224 10.70 21.76 -8.37
CA THR A 224 9.43 22.31 -7.86
C THR A 224 8.57 21.24 -7.21
N ALA A 225 8.48 20.04 -7.81
CA ALA A 225 7.74 18.93 -7.21
C ALA A 225 8.36 18.49 -5.86
N SER A 226 9.68 18.64 -5.68
CA SER A 226 10.37 18.28 -4.44
C SER A 226 10.03 19.18 -3.25
N GLU A 227 9.44 20.36 -3.46
CA GLU A 227 8.97 21.24 -2.37
C GLU A 227 7.83 20.60 -1.54
N PHE A 228 7.16 19.56 -2.06
CA PHE A 228 6.21 18.76 -1.28
C PHE A 228 6.90 17.84 -0.25
N ALA A 229 8.21 17.63 -0.34
CA ALA A 229 8.99 16.87 0.64
C ALA A 229 9.33 17.77 1.84
N LEU A 230 8.40 17.85 2.80
CA LEU A 230 8.54 18.64 4.03
C LEU A 230 9.67 18.12 4.95
N ASP A 231 10.25 19.00 5.77
CA ASP A 231 11.30 18.62 6.74
C ASP A 231 10.70 17.92 7.96
N PHE A 232 10.70 16.59 7.93
CA PHE A 232 10.23 15.73 9.02
C PHE A 232 11.41 15.15 9.84
N THR A 233 12.56 15.83 9.89
CA THR A 233 13.72 15.34 10.66
C THR A 233 13.55 15.39 12.18
N SER A 234 12.55 16.13 12.68
CA SER A 234 12.07 16.05 14.06
C SER A 234 10.55 16.26 14.11
N TYR A 235 9.92 15.95 15.25
CA TYR A 235 8.50 16.20 15.46
C TYR A 235 8.18 17.69 15.28
N GLU A 236 8.93 18.57 15.94
CA GLU A 236 8.71 20.03 15.92
C GLU A 236 8.91 20.61 14.51
N LYS A 237 9.93 20.15 13.77
CA LYS A 237 10.14 20.56 12.39
C LYS A 237 9.04 20.10 11.45
N GLY A 238 8.52 18.89 11.65
CA GLY A 238 7.37 18.39 10.88
C GLY A 238 6.13 19.23 11.14
N VAL A 239 5.84 19.54 12.41
CA VAL A 239 4.74 20.44 12.81
C VAL A 239 4.92 21.83 12.20
N GLY A 240 6.10 22.43 12.33
CA GLY A 240 6.42 23.75 11.77
C GLY A 240 6.28 23.78 10.25
N SER A 241 6.78 22.75 9.56
CA SER A 241 6.67 22.60 8.10
C SER A 241 5.21 22.49 7.64
N LEU A 242 4.38 21.72 8.36
CA LEU A 242 2.95 21.60 8.06
C LEU A 242 2.20 22.93 8.30
N ILE A 243 2.47 23.61 9.41
CA ILE A 243 1.88 24.94 9.69
C ILE A 243 2.23 25.91 8.56
N LYS A 244 3.52 26.01 8.20
CA LYS A 244 4.00 26.86 7.12
C LYS A 244 3.36 26.51 5.78
N TYR A 245 3.26 25.21 5.46
CA TYR A 245 2.62 24.72 4.24
C TYR A 245 1.16 25.16 4.14
N PHE A 246 0.34 24.92 5.17
CA PHE A 246 -1.06 25.36 5.16
C PHE A 246 -1.19 26.88 5.14
N ARG A 247 -0.42 27.58 5.99
CA ARG A 247 -0.47 29.03 6.08
C ARG A 247 -0.19 29.69 4.73
N THR A 248 0.89 29.28 4.07
CA THR A 248 1.30 29.85 2.77
C THR A 248 0.33 29.43 1.65
N SER A 249 -0.15 28.19 1.65
CA SER A 249 -1.18 27.72 0.70
C SER A 249 -2.49 28.50 0.80
N PHE A 250 -2.84 28.97 2.00
CA PHE A 250 -4.03 29.79 2.24
C PHE A 250 -3.78 31.30 2.13
N SER A 251 -2.58 31.71 1.71
CA SER A 251 -2.17 33.13 1.60
C SER A 251 -2.32 33.91 2.92
N ILE A 252 -2.06 33.26 4.05
CA ILE A 252 -2.11 33.88 5.38
C ILE A 252 -0.68 34.36 5.73
N SER A 253 -0.50 35.65 6.04
CA SER A 253 0.79 36.15 6.54
C SER A 253 0.99 35.75 8.02
N LEU A 254 2.22 35.83 8.53
CA LEU A 254 2.47 35.66 9.97
C LEU A 254 1.72 36.71 10.79
N GLU A 255 1.68 37.97 10.33
CA GLU A 255 0.87 39.04 10.92
C GLU A 255 -0.61 38.66 11.02
N GLU A 256 -1.18 38.12 9.95
CA GLU A 256 -2.59 37.72 9.93
C GLU A 256 -2.85 36.50 10.82
N LEU A 257 -1.97 35.49 10.79
CA LEU A 257 -2.08 34.34 11.68
C LEU A 257 -1.94 34.76 13.15
N SER A 258 -1.08 35.74 13.44
CA SER A 258 -0.88 36.31 14.77
C SER A 258 -2.17 36.97 15.29
N LYS A 259 -2.82 37.80 14.47
CA LYS A 259 -4.10 38.44 14.80
C LYS A 259 -5.19 37.41 15.13
N ARG A 260 -5.29 36.35 14.33
CA ARG A 260 -6.32 35.30 14.50
C ARG A 260 -6.06 34.40 15.71
N SER A 261 -4.83 33.94 15.88
CA SER A 261 -4.45 32.97 16.93
C SER A 261 -4.17 33.62 18.28
N LYS A 262 -3.91 34.94 18.30
CA LYS A 262 -3.43 35.71 19.46
C LYS A 262 -2.05 35.22 19.96
N ILE A 263 -1.23 34.69 19.07
CA ILE A 263 0.17 34.30 19.29
C ILE A 263 1.05 35.30 18.57
N SER A 264 2.17 35.75 19.16
CA SER A 264 3.03 36.75 18.51
C SER A 264 3.66 36.24 17.22
N GLU A 265 3.90 37.13 16.26
CA GLU A 265 4.56 36.78 14.98
C GLU A 265 5.90 36.08 15.18
N ASN A 266 6.72 36.58 16.12
CA ASN A 266 8.01 35.95 16.45
C ASN A 266 7.82 34.50 16.93
N LYS A 267 6.85 34.24 17.81
CA LYS A 267 6.59 32.88 18.31
C LYS A 267 6.07 31.97 17.19
N LEU A 268 5.25 32.49 16.27
CA LEU A 268 4.79 31.73 15.11
C LEU A 268 5.95 31.38 14.16
N GLN A 269 6.84 32.34 13.89
CA GLN A 269 8.05 32.12 13.11
C GLN A 269 8.94 31.06 13.77
N ASP A 270 9.19 31.17 15.08
CA ASP A 270 9.96 30.19 15.84
C ASP A 270 9.37 28.77 15.73
N ILE A 271 8.03 28.64 15.78
CA ILE A 271 7.34 27.35 15.61
C ILE A 271 7.51 26.83 14.19
N GLU A 272 7.34 27.68 13.15
CA GLU A 272 7.57 27.28 11.75
C GLU A 272 9.01 26.83 11.50
N ASP A 273 9.98 27.39 12.24
CA ASP A 273 11.40 27.00 12.18
C ASP A 273 11.74 25.78 13.05
N GLY A 274 10.75 25.16 13.69
CA GLY A 274 10.89 23.92 14.45
C GLY A 274 11.08 24.08 15.95
N SER A 275 10.64 25.20 16.54
CA SER A 275 10.62 25.37 18.00
C SER A 275 9.41 24.69 18.64
N PHE A 276 9.56 24.31 19.91
CA PHE A 276 8.48 23.72 20.70
C PHE A 276 7.22 24.61 20.77
N SER A 277 6.07 23.95 20.63
CA SER A 277 4.73 24.52 20.82
C SER A 277 3.88 23.60 21.68
N THR A 278 3.07 24.17 22.55
CA THR A 278 2.08 23.46 23.35
C THR A 278 0.87 23.03 22.51
N LEU A 279 0.13 22.02 22.99
CA LEU A 279 -1.10 21.57 22.34
C LEU A 279 -2.16 22.67 22.26
N ASP A 280 -2.22 23.59 23.23
CA ASP A 280 -3.14 24.73 23.23
C ASP A 280 -2.78 25.73 22.12
N GLU A 281 -1.48 26.04 21.95
CA GLU A 281 -1.00 26.86 20.83
C GLU A 281 -1.34 26.21 19.48
N LEU A 282 -1.09 24.91 19.32
CA LEU A 282 -1.42 24.19 18.08
C LEU A 282 -2.93 24.18 17.79
N LYS A 283 -3.79 24.07 18.82
CA LYS A 283 -5.24 24.21 18.67
C LYS A 283 -5.64 25.61 18.22
N LYS A 284 -5.03 26.66 18.78
CA LYS A 284 -5.26 28.05 18.36
C LYS A 284 -4.82 28.29 16.91
N ILE A 285 -3.67 27.75 16.51
CA ILE A 285 -3.12 27.88 15.16
C ILE A 285 -4.00 27.17 14.14
N SER A 286 -4.33 25.89 14.37
CA SER A 286 -5.21 25.12 13.47
C SER A 286 -6.60 25.75 13.33
N HIS A 287 -7.19 26.21 14.45
CA HIS A 287 -8.46 26.94 14.41
C HIS A 287 -8.38 28.26 13.63
N ALA A 288 -7.29 29.02 13.79
CA ALA A 288 -7.07 30.28 13.06
C ALA A 288 -6.91 30.08 11.54
N MET A 289 -6.50 28.89 11.09
CA MET A 289 -6.42 28.49 9.68
C MET A 289 -7.64 27.70 9.20
N ASN A 290 -8.64 27.46 10.07
CA ASN A 290 -9.82 26.65 9.79
C ASN A 290 -9.52 25.22 9.30
N ILE A 291 -8.54 24.57 9.95
CA ILE A 291 -8.17 23.17 9.74
C ILE A 291 -8.24 22.39 11.06
N ASN A 292 -8.16 21.07 11.00
CA ASN A 292 -8.13 20.26 12.21
C ASN A 292 -6.72 20.27 12.81
N LEU A 293 -6.64 20.12 14.13
CA LEU A 293 -5.36 19.93 14.81
C LEU A 293 -4.56 18.77 14.19
N ARG A 294 -5.22 17.67 13.84
CA ARG A 294 -4.60 16.49 13.19
C ARG A 294 -3.79 16.87 11.94
N ASP A 295 -4.26 17.84 11.18
CA ASP A 295 -3.68 18.16 9.87
C ASP A 295 -2.30 18.84 10.00
N ILE A 296 -1.96 19.36 11.20
CA ILE A 296 -0.65 19.95 11.52
C ILE A 296 0.20 19.11 12.49
N LEU A 297 -0.26 17.91 12.88
CA LEU A 297 0.53 17.01 13.71
C LEU A 297 1.41 16.14 12.81
N SER A 298 2.71 16.12 13.10
CA SER A 298 3.63 15.12 12.56
C SER A 298 3.45 13.77 13.29
N ASN A 299 4.13 12.73 12.82
CA ASN A 299 4.19 11.45 13.52
C ASN A 299 4.90 11.62 14.87
N ASP A 300 4.42 10.91 15.90
CA ASP A 300 4.96 10.99 17.26
C ASP A 300 6.42 10.52 17.36
N LYS A 301 6.87 9.69 16.41
CA LYS A 301 8.20 9.10 16.38
C LYS A 301 8.86 9.32 15.01
N ILE A 302 10.14 9.67 15.03
CA ILE A 302 11.01 9.62 13.86
C ILE A 302 11.61 8.22 13.80
N GLU A 303 11.25 7.47 12.76
CA GLU A 303 11.71 6.10 12.56
C GLU A 303 13.03 6.10 11.78
N SER A 304 13.91 5.16 12.11
CA SER A 304 15.09 4.88 11.29
C SER A 304 14.68 4.42 9.90
N SER A 305 15.55 4.67 8.92
CA SER A 305 15.35 4.26 7.52
C SER A 305 15.23 2.74 7.36
N THR A 306 15.87 2.00 8.27
CA THR A 306 15.78 0.56 8.43
C THR A 306 15.39 0.21 9.87
N ILE A 307 14.39 -0.66 10.03
CA ILE A 307 13.93 -1.20 11.32
C ILE A 307 14.20 -2.70 11.28
N ILE A 308 14.96 -3.20 12.24
CA ILE A 308 15.28 -4.62 12.39
C ILE A 308 14.61 -5.10 13.67
N GLN A 309 14.02 -6.29 13.63
CA GLN A 309 13.41 -6.90 14.79
C GLN A 309 13.78 -8.37 14.84
N LYS A 310 14.42 -8.78 15.94
CA LYS A 310 14.68 -10.20 16.21
C LYS A 310 13.40 -10.91 16.60
N TYR A 311 13.32 -12.20 16.27
CA TYR A 311 12.11 -12.97 16.52
C TYR A 311 11.71 -12.97 18.00
N ASP A 312 12.67 -13.11 18.92
CA ASP A 312 12.46 -13.15 20.36
C ASP A 312 11.96 -11.81 20.94
N GLU A 313 12.36 -10.69 20.33
CA GLU A 313 11.93 -9.32 20.70
C GLU A 313 10.44 -9.03 20.36
N GLY A 314 9.82 -9.81 19.48
CA GLY A 314 8.45 -9.57 19.02
C GLY A 314 7.39 -9.71 20.11
N MET A 315 6.44 -8.78 20.15
CA MET A 315 5.29 -8.87 21.05
C MET A 315 4.40 -10.06 20.68
N ARG A 316 3.86 -10.75 21.69
CA ARG A 316 3.07 -11.98 21.51
C ARG A 316 1.71 -11.88 22.19
N TRP A 317 0.67 -12.35 21.52
CA TRP A 317 -0.67 -12.45 22.09
C TRP A 317 -1.48 -13.54 21.40
N ASN A 318 -2.56 -13.96 22.06
CA ASN A 318 -3.49 -14.96 21.54
C ASN A 318 -4.81 -14.31 21.10
N ILE A 319 -5.41 -14.81 20.02
CA ILE A 319 -6.76 -14.43 19.59
C ILE A 319 -7.60 -15.68 19.24
N GLY A 320 -8.89 -15.50 18.94
CA GLY A 320 -9.75 -16.57 18.44
C GLY A 320 -9.90 -17.75 19.40
N LYS A 321 -10.11 -17.48 20.70
CA LYS A 321 -10.15 -18.50 21.76
C LYS A 321 -8.87 -19.37 21.82
N HIS A 322 -7.69 -18.73 21.63
CA HIS A 322 -6.38 -19.39 21.56
C HIS A 322 -6.15 -20.25 20.30
N ALA A 323 -7.00 -20.12 19.27
CA ALA A 323 -6.75 -20.74 17.97
C ALA A 323 -5.52 -20.17 17.25
N TYR A 324 -5.11 -18.95 17.63
CA TYR A 324 -3.99 -18.24 17.02
C TYR A 324 -3.08 -17.65 18.09
N GLU A 325 -1.79 -17.94 18.00
CA GLU A 325 -0.73 -17.18 18.65
C GLU A 325 -0.09 -16.26 17.60
N ILE A 326 -0.06 -14.97 17.88
CA ILE A 326 0.50 -13.95 17.00
C ILE A 326 1.84 -13.49 17.56
N VAL A 327 2.84 -13.40 16.69
CA VAL A 327 4.09 -12.66 16.92
C VAL A 327 4.07 -11.44 16.01
N GLU A 328 4.11 -10.24 16.60
CA GLU A 328 4.30 -9.01 15.83
C GLU A 328 5.73 -8.95 15.33
N LEU A 329 5.89 -8.65 14.04
CA LEU A 329 7.17 -8.53 13.34
C LEU A 329 7.51 -7.06 13.09
N ALA A 330 8.67 -6.79 12.49
CA ALA A 330 9.17 -5.44 12.23
C ALA A 330 8.13 -4.55 11.54
N ASN A 331 7.78 -3.44 12.18
CA ASN A 331 6.78 -2.48 11.70
C ASN A 331 7.27 -1.04 11.88
N SER A 332 6.67 -0.11 11.15
CA SER A 332 7.03 1.32 11.19
C SER A 332 5.79 2.15 11.49
N SER A 333 5.88 3.07 12.45
CA SER A 333 4.80 4.03 12.71
C SER A 333 4.55 4.99 11.54
N ALA A 334 5.53 5.17 10.64
CA ALA A 334 5.37 5.91 9.39
C ALA A 334 4.41 5.20 8.39
N LEU A 335 4.12 3.92 8.60
CA LEU A 335 3.16 3.13 7.84
C LEU A 335 2.09 2.54 8.78
N PRO A 336 1.21 3.37 9.35
CA PRO A 336 0.29 2.93 10.40
C PRO A 336 -0.73 1.88 9.93
N TYR A 337 -0.91 1.74 8.61
CA TYR A 337 -1.78 0.75 7.99
C TYR A 337 -1.03 -0.49 7.46
N ALA A 338 0.26 -0.62 7.76
CA ALA A 338 1.05 -1.82 7.45
C ALA A 338 1.29 -2.63 8.74
N ARG A 339 0.92 -3.91 8.75
CA ARG A 339 1.14 -4.81 9.90
C ARG A 339 1.62 -6.17 9.43
N SER A 340 2.81 -6.55 9.87
CA SER A 340 3.46 -7.83 9.58
C SER A 340 3.41 -8.72 10.82
N LEU A 341 2.93 -9.95 10.64
CA LEU A 341 2.64 -10.89 11.71
C LEU A 341 3.13 -12.28 11.30
N GLU A 342 3.76 -13.00 12.21
CA GLU A 342 3.81 -14.45 12.16
C GLU A 342 2.65 -14.99 13.00
N ILE A 343 1.89 -15.93 12.46
CA ILE A 343 0.69 -16.45 13.11
C ILE A 343 0.81 -17.97 13.17
N SER A 344 0.95 -18.50 14.38
CA SER A 344 0.82 -19.92 14.66
C SER A 344 -0.66 -20.25 14.82
N VAL A 345 -1.16 -21.20 14.03
CA VAL A 345 -2.53 -21.70 14.07
C VAL A 345 -2.52 -23.01 14.84
N THR A 346 -3.33 -23.12 15.88
CA THR A 346 -3.56 -24.37 16.63
C THR A 346 -5.05 -24.49 16.92
N SER A 347 -5.78 -25.17 16.04
CA SER A 347 -7.23 -25.28 16.16
C SER A 347 -7.76 -26.57 15.56
N ASP A 348 -8.84 -27.08 16.15
CA ASP A 348 -9.57 -28.22 15.63
C ASP A 348 -10.27 -27.87 14.32
N ASN A 349 -10.27 -28.80 13.36
CA ASN A 349 -10.89 -28.63 12.05
C ASN A 349 -12.42 -28.47 12.06
N ASN A 350 -13.07 -28.63 13.23
CA ASN A 350 -14.53 -28.67 13.39
C ASN A 350 -15.14 -27.33 13.84
N HIS A 351 -14.35 -26.26 13.98
CA HIS A 351 -14.86 -24.97 14.46
C HIS A 351 -15.23 -24.04 13.29
N ASP A 352 -16.52 -23.93 12.98
CA ASP A 352 -17.03 -23.25 11.79
C ASP A 352 -17.08 -21.71 11.89
N ASP A 353 -16.86 -21.12 13.08
CA ASP A 353 -16.91 -19.65 13.23
C ASP A 353 -15.81 -18.96 12.40
N LEU A 354 -16.21 -18.07 11.50
CA LEU A 354 -15.30 -17.20 10.74
C LEU A 354 -14.81 -16.06 11.66
N ASP A 355 -13.78 -16.35 12.44
CA ASP A 355 -13.26 -15.52 13.52
C ASP A 355 -12.31 -14.39 13.10
N GLN A 356 -12.03 -14.24 11.79
CA GLN A 356 -11.24 -13.14 11.22
C GLN A 356 -12.10 -12.23 10.34
N ASN A 357 -12.01 -10.92 10.57
CA ASN A 357 -12.63 -9.89 9.73
C ASN A 357 -11.78 -8.60 9.76
N ILE A 358 -10.90 -8.43 8.77
CA ILE A 358 -9.84 -7.41 8.77
C ILE A 358 -10.05 -6.42 7.64
N GLY A 359 -10.11 -5.12 7.94
CA GLY A 359 -10.33 -4.05 6.96
C GLY A 359 -9.11 -3.66 6.11
N LEU A 360 -8.10 -4.52 6.01
CA LEU A 360 -6.86 -4.30 5.27
C LEU A 360 -6.67 -5.39 4.21
N HIS A 361 -5.94 -5.08 3.15
CA HIS A 361 -5.48 -6.09 2.19
C HIS A 361 -4.52 -7.03 2.91
N GLN A 362 -4.64 -8.34 2.67
CA GLN A 362 -3.78 -9.31 3.35
C GLN A 362 -3.05 -10.17 2.33
N TYR A 363 -1.72 -10.20 2.43
CA TYR A 363 -0.86 -11.21 1.83
C TYR A 363 -0.54 -12.25 2.90
N ILE A 364 -0.63 -13.52 2.55
CA ILE A 364 -0.39 -14.63 3.46
C ILE A 364 0.48 -15.67 2.76
N TYR A 365 1.43 -16.24 3.48
CA TYR A 365 2.30 -17.31 3.00
C TYR A 365 2.41 -18.40 4.08
N ASN A 366 2.21 -19.66 3.70
CA ASN A 366 2.41 -20.77 4.64
C ASN A 366 3.91 -21.07 4.78
N VAL A 367 4.50 -20.56 5.87
CA VAL A 367 5.92 -20.74 6.23
C VAL A 367 6.14 -22.02 7.07
N GLY A 368 5.08 -22.67 7.52
CA GLY A 368 5.13 -23.93 8.25
C GLY A 368 5.42 -25.13 7.34
N ASP A 369 5.43 -26.31 7.95
CA ASP A 369 5.65 -27.60 7.30
C ASP A 369 4.37 -28.43 7.15
N SER A 370 3.22 -27.87 7.55
CA SER A 370 1.91 -28.52 7.55
C SER A 370 0.90 -27.78 6.67
N GLU A 371 -0.09 -28.52 6.18
CA GLU A 371 -1.24 -27.96 5.48
C GLU A 371 -2.20 -27.30 6.47
N LEU A 372 -2.68 -26.10 6.12
CA LEU A 372 -3.76 -25.40 6.83
C LEU A 372 -5.00 -25.33 5.94
N ILE A 373 -6.15 -25.11 6.56
CA ILE A 373 -7.42 -24.88 5.87
C ILE A 373 -7.81 -23.42 6.08
N ILE A 374 -8.12 -22.69 5.01
CA ILE A 374 -8.80 -21.40 5.08
C ILE A 374 -10.28 -21.60 4.78
N ASN A 375 -11.16 -21.22 5.70
CA ASN A 375 -12.61 -21.25 5.49
C ASN A 375 -13.14 -19.84 5.20
N LEU A 376 -14.14 -19.76 4.33
CA LEU A 376 -14.89 -18.57 3.92
C LEU A 376 -16.40 -18.86 4.04
N GLU A 377 -17.25 -17.84 3.90
CA GLU A 377 -18.72 -18.04 3.92
C GLU A 377 -19.21 -19.01 2.82
N ASN A 378 -18.55 -19.03 1.66
CA ASN A 378 -18.98 -19.79 0.48
C ASN A 378 -18.09 -21.00 0.14
N GLY A 379 -17.21 -21.43 1.04
CA GLY A 379 -16.33 -22.58 0.79
C GLY A 379 -15.08 -22.61 1.65
N LYS A 380 -14.21 -23.58 1.36
CA LYS A 380 -12.92 -23.72 2.03
C LYS A 380 -11.85 -24.16 1.05
N GLU A 381 -10.62 -23.76 1.33
CA GLU A 381 -9.45 -24.09 0.54
C GLU A 381 -8.34 -24.61 1.44
N LYS A 382 -7.49 -25.47 0.88
CA LYS A 382 -6.26 -25.91 1.55
C LYS A 382 -5.12 -24.98 1.18
N ILE A 383 -4.23 -24.71 2.13
CA ILE A 383 -3.01 -23.92 1.94
C ILE A 383 -1.84 -24.79 2.36
N SER A 384 -1.16 -25.40 1.39
CA SER A 384 -0.01 -26.27 1.64
C SER A 384 1.24 -25.43 1.95
N PRO A 385 2.29 -26.02 2.56
CA PRO A 385 3.58 -25.35 2.75
C PRO A 385 4.09 -24.71 1.45
N GLY A 386 4.48 -23.44 1.53
CA GLY A 386 4.93 -22.66 0.39
C GLY A 386 3.84 -22.11 -0.54
N ASP A 387 2.56 -22.41 -0.29
CA ASP A 387 1.46 -21.70 -0.93
C ASP A 387 1.35 -20.27 -0.37
N SER A 388 0.86 -19.36 -1.20
CA SER A 388 0.54 -17.99 -0.81
C SER A 388 -0.88 -17.64 -1.18
N CYS A 389 -1.53 -16.79 -0.38
CA CYS A 389 -2.87 -16.31 -0.69
C CYS A 389 -3.06 -14.82 -0.38
N TYR A 390 -3.94 -14.19 -1.17
CA TYR A 390 -4.40 -12.84 -0.98
C TYR A 390 -5.86 -12.85 -0.52
N VAL A 391 -6.16 -12.08 0.52
CA VAL A 391 -7.52 -11.91 1.06
C VAL A 391 -7.93 -10.44 0.96
N LYS A 392 -9.10 -10.19 0.35
CA LYS A 392 -9.67 -8.84 0.25
C LYS A 392 -10.03 -8.26 1.65
N PRO A 393 -9.97 -6.92 1.81
CA PRO A 393 -10.48 -6.26 3.02
C PRO A 393 -11.90 -6.70 3.36
N PHE A 394 -12.14 -6.89 4.66
CA PHE A 394 -13.42 -7.30 5.28
C PHE A 394 -13.99 -8.66 4.82
N LEU A 395 -13.23 -9.48 4.07
CA LEU A 395 -13.65 -10.85 3.80
C LEU A 395 -13.56 -11.66 5.10
N LYS A 396 -14.69 -12.18 5.58
CA LYS A 396 -14.71 -13.06 6.75
C LYS A 396 -14.08 -14.39 6.41
N HIS A 397 -13.15 -14.82 7.26
CA HIS A 397 -12.44 -16.07 7.10
C HIS A 397 -11.97 -16.62 8.46
N ASN A 398 -11.37 -17.80 8.44
CA ASN A 398 -10.56 -18.31 9.55
C ASN A 398 -9.45 -19.21 8.99
N PHE A 399 -8.48 -19.59 9.82
CA PHE A 399 -7.58 -20.71 9.53
C PHE A 399 -7.79 -21.83 10.53
N ARG A 400 -7.70 -23.07 10.05
CA ARG A 400 -7.81 -24.29 10.84
C ARG A 400 -6.66 -25.25 10.58
N GLY A 401 -6.37 -26.08 11.59
CA GLY A 401 -5.26 -27.03 11.59
C GLY A 401 -4.18 -26.64 12.61
N ASN A 402 -2.99 -27.21 12.42
CA ASN A 402 -1.81 -26.93 13.24
C ASN A 402 -0.65 -26.57 12.32
N GLY A 403 -0.21 -25.31 12.31
CA GLY A 403 0.78 -24.81 11.37
C GLY A 403 1.10 -23.34 11.57
N LYS A 404 1.84 -22.73 10.64
CA LYS A 404 2.36 -21.37 10.77
C LYS A 404 2.26 -20.60 9.46
N ILE A 405 1.76 -19.37 9.52
CA ILE A 405 1.67 -18.47 8.37
C ILE A 405 2.37 -17.15 8.65
N LEU A 406 3.02 -16.60 7.62
CA LEU A 406 3.42 -15.21 7.56
C LEU A 406 2.27 -14.40 6.97
N CYS A 407 1.92 -13.28 7.59
CA CYS A 407 0.86 -12.39 7.12
C CYS A 407 1.35 -10.94 7.09
N LEU A 408 1.24 -10.29 5.92
CA LEU A 408 1.42 -8.85 5.79
C LEU A 408 0.08 -8.22 5.42
N ARG A 409 -0.35 -7.26 6.24
CA ARG A 409 -1.56 -6.47 6.04
C ARG A 409 -1.19 -5.07 5.60
N ILE A 410 -1.83 -4.52 4.56
CA ILE A 410 -1.63 -3.14 4.10
C ILE A 410 -2.95 -2.41 3.84
N GLY A 411 -2.99 -1.10 4.08
CA GLY A 411 -4.15 -0.25 3.82
C GLY A 411 -4.42 0.06 2.35
N GLY A 412 -3.47 -0.25 1.46
CA GLY A 412 -3.52 0.19 0.06
C GLY A 412 -3.69 1.71 -0.04
N LYS A 413 -4.50 2.16 -1.00
CA LYS A 413 -4.88 3.58 -1.14
C LYS A 413 -6.10 3.97 -0.31
N ILE A 414 -6.71 3.03 0.41
CA ILE A 414 -7.98 3.25 1.11
C ILE A 414 -7.74 3.75 2.53
N GLY A 415 -6.78 3.13 3.24
CA GLY A 415 -6.45 3.53 4.61
C GLY A 415 -5.98 4.99 4.69
N GLY A 416 -6.53 5.75 5.64
CA GLY A 416 -6.20 7.17 5.83
C GLY A 416 -7.32 8.10 5.37
N ASP A 417 -6.95 9.13 4.60
CA ASP A 417 -7.89 10.19 4.20
C ASP A 417 -9.02 9.72 3.27
N PRO A 418 -8.82 8.81 2.29
CA PRO A 418 -9.93 8.30 1.47
C PRO A 418 -11.00 7.58 2.29
N GLN A 419 -10.61 6.77 3.29
CA GLN A 419 -11.56 6.15 4.22
C GLN A 419 -12.33 7.20 5.06
N ARG A 420 -11.67 8.29 5.47
CA ARG A 420 -12.30 9.37 6.23
C ARG A 420 -13.30 10.14 5.39
N GLU A 421 -12.93 10.46 4.14
CA GLU A 421 -13.82 11.11 3.18
C GLU A 421 -15.08 10.28 2.93
N LEU A 422 -14.92 8.97 2.65
CA LEU A 422 -16.06 8.06 2.48
C LEU A 422 -16.96 8.01 3.73
N SER A 423 -16.36 8.15 4.92
CA SER A 423 -17.11 8.21 6.18
C SER A 423 -17.93 9.50 6.33
N ILE A 424 -17.41 10.63 5.84
CA ILE A 424 -18.11 11.93 5.78
C ILE A 424 -19.27 11.86 4.77
N ILE A 425 -19.05 11.27 3.59
CA ILE A 425 -20.08 11.03 2.56
C ILE A 425 -21.23 10.17 3.12
N GLY A 426 -20.89 9.22 4.00
CA GLY A 426 -21.82 8.40 4.76
C GLY A 426 -22.28 7.13 4.03
N LYS A 427 -22.60 6.10 4.82
CA LYS A 427 -22.96 4.76 4.32
C LYS A 427 -24.13 4.73 3.33
N LYS A 428 -25.07 5.67 3.41
CA LYS A 428 -26.22 5.74 2.49
C LYS A 428 -25.80 6.08 1.05
N ASN A 429 -24.67 6.77 0.90
CA ASN A 429 -24.17 7.25 -0.39
C ASN A 429 -22.95 6.47 -0.88
N SER A 430 -22.40 5.54 -0.07
CA SER A 430 -21.14 4.86 -0.40
C SER A 430 -21.21 4.02 -1.66
N GLU A 431 -22.37 3.41 -1.96
CA GLU A 431 -22.53 2.62 -3.18
C GLU A 431 -22.32 3.47 -4.45
N ARG A 432 -22.95 4.65 -4.50
CA ARG A 432 -22.78 5.60 -5.61
C ARG A 432 -21.39 6.21 -5.65
N ALA A 433 -20.80 6.49 -4.49
CA ALA A 433 -19.42 7.00 -4.42
C ALA A 433 -18.39 5.99 -4.97
N ILE A 434 -18.63 4.69 -4.80
CA ILE A 434 -17.76 3.62 -5.32
C ILE A 434 -18.02 3.39 -6.81
N SER A 435 -19.27 3.48 -7.26
CA SER A 435 -19.68 3.12 -8.61
C SER A 435 -20.97 3.84 -9.00
N GLU A 436 -20.85 4.97 -9.70
CA GLU A 436 -22.00 5.77 -10.13
C GLU A 436 -22.76 5.11 -11.28
N SER A 437 -24.06 4.90 -11.10
CA SER A 437 -24.95 4.31 -12.11
C SER A 437 -26.01 5.27 -12.61
N LEU A 438 -26.17 6.44 -11.96
CA LEU A 438 -27.24 7.39 -12.26
C LEU A 438 -26.69 8.67 -12.90
N PRO A 439 -27.47 9.35 -13.77
CA PRO A 439 -27.18 10.72 -14.14
C PRO A 439 -27.25 11.64 -12.91
N TRP A 440 -26.50 12.74 -12.92
CA TRP A 440 -26.48 13.68 -11.78
C TRP A 440 -27.80 14.44 -11.56
N PHE A 441 -28.75 14.34 -12.49
CA PHE A 441 -30.09 14.91 -12.41
C PHE A 441 -31.10 14.08 -13.19
N ASN A 442 -32.40 14.25 -12.90
CA ASN A 442 -33.48 13.70 -13.71
C ASN A 442 -33.96 14.73 -14.74
N ALA A 443 -33.89 14.39 -16.03
CA ALA A 443 -34.36 15.26 -17.10
C ALA A 443 -35.89 15.46 -17.11
N GLU A 444 -36.65 14.51 -16.56
CA GLU A 444 -38.12 14.60 -16.43
C GLU A 444 -38.57 15.46 -15.24
N GLY A 445 -37.63 15.88 -14.39
CA GLY A 445 -37.92 16.57 -13.13
C GLY A 445 -38.14 15.62 -11.95
N SER A 446 -38.31 16.18 -10.76
CA SER A 446 -38.41 15.41 -9.51
C SER A 446 -39.28 16.16 -8.49
N ASN A 447 -40.56 16.32 -8.84
CA ASN A 447 -41.59 16.92 -7.98
C ASN A 447 -42.54 15.88 -7.40
#